data_AF-A0A5N9GCD8-F1
#
_entry.id   AF-A0A5N9GCD8-F1
#
_cell.length_a   1.000
_cell.length_b   1.000
_cell.length_c   1.000
_cell.angle_alpha   90.00
_cell.angle_beta   90.00
_cell.angle_gamma   90.00
#
_symmetry.space_group_name_H-M   'P 1'
#
loop_
_entity.id
_entity.type
_entity.pdbx_description
1 polymer ?
#
loop_
_entity_poly.entity_id
_entity_poly.type
_entity_poly.pdbx_seq_one_letter_code
_entity_poly.pdbx_strand_id
1 'polypeptide(L)' 'MADSGFIKVAQVSELKTGEMIAVTIGDDQVLLTNIDGNFHAIDDVCSHAYACLSDGDING' A
#
# COMPACT_ATOMS: atom_id res chain seq x y z
N MET A 1 -17.84 -9.19 1.35
CA MET A 1 -18.05 -8.28 2.50
C MET A 1 -16.82 -8.42 3.36
N ALA A 2 -16.10 -7.33 3.67
CA ALA A 2 -14.91 -7.41 4.51
C ALA A 2 -15.33 -7.83 5.93
N ASP A 3 -14.54 -8.71 6.56
CA ASP A 3 -14.76 -9.20 7.92
C ASP A 3 -14.68 -8.03 8.93
N SER A 4 -15.32 -8.17 10.10
CA SER A 4 -15.43 -7.06 11.07
C SER A 4 -14.03 -6.70 11.62
N GLY A 5 -13.44 -5.62 11.12
CA GLY A 5 -12.07 -5.20 11.42
C GLY A 5 -11.18 -4.98 10.18
N PHE A 6 -11.63 -5.39 8.99
CA PHE A 6 -10.92 -5.16 7.73
C PHE A 6 -11.59 -4.08 6.88
N ILE A 7 -10.78 -3.22 6.27
CA ILE A 7 -11.23 -2.16 5.38
C ILE A 7 -10.81 -2.50 3.96
N LYS A 8 -11.78 -2.50 3.04
CA LYS A 8 -11.49 -2.69 1.62
C LYS A 8 -10.84 -1.42 1.07
N VAL A 9 -9.62 -1.53 0.58
CA VAL A 9 -8.85 -0.39 0.04
C VAL A 9 -8.62 -0.43 -1.47
N ALA A 10 -8.58 -1.63 -2.08
CA ALA A 10 -8.37 -1.81 -3.52
C ALA A 10 -8.87 -3.19 -3.99
N GLN A 11 -8.90 -3.40 -5.30
CA GLN A 11 -9.04 -4.71 -5.96
C GLN A 11 -7.69 -5.19 -6.50
N VAL A 12 -7.52 -6.51 -6.58
CA VAL A 12 -6.32 -7.14 -7.14
C VAL A 12 -6.06 -6.70 -8.59
N SER A 13 -7.12 -6.43 -9.37
CA SER A 13 -6.99 -5.95 -10.74
C SER A 13 -6.43 -4.53 -10.87
N GLU A 14 -6.41 -3.76 -9.78
CA GLU A 14 -5.95 -2.37 -9.73
C GLU A 14 -4.45 -2.27 -9.37
N LEU A 15 -3.82 -3.36 -8.93
CA LEU A 15 -2.43 -3.38 -8.47
C LEU A 15 -1.67 -4.59 -9.01
N LYS A 16 -0.94 -4.39 -10.11
CA LYS A 16 -0.12 -5.44 -10.73
C LYS A 16 1.15 -5.68 -9.94
N THR A 17 1.81 -6.81 -10.22
CA THR A 17 3.14 -7.12 -9.69
C THR A 17 4.12 -6.01 -10.06
N GLY A 18 4.87 -5.52 -9.07
CA GLY A 18 5.82 -4.41 -9.21
C GLY A 18 5.19 -3.02 -9.12
N GLU A 19 3.88 -2.92 -8.85
CA GLU A 19 3.20 -1.65 -8.62
C GLU A 19 2.97 -1.41 -7.12
N MET A 20 2.84 -0.12 -6.76
CA MET A 20 2.37 0.34 -5.45
C MET A 20 1.35 1.45 -5.61
N ILE A 21 0.47 1.57 -4.63
CA ILE A 21 -0.49 2.67 -4.50
C ILE A 21 -0.51 3.16 -3.06
N ALA A 22 -0.75 4.45 -2.87
CA ALA A 22 -1.12 5.01 -1.57
C ALA A 22 -2.62 4.83 -1.34
N VAL A 23 -2.99 4.39 -0.13
CA VAL A 23 -4.38 4.29 0.33
C VAL A 23 -4.54 5.01 1.67
N THR A 24 -5.69 5.64 1.88
CA THR A 24 -5.99 6.36 3.13
C THR A 24 -7.02 5.60 3.93
N ILE A 25 -6.72 5.35 5.20
CA ILE A 25 -7.59 4.65 6.15
C ILE A 25 -7.77 5.54 7.38
N GLY A 26 -8.88 6.27 7.44
CA GLY A 26 -9.07 7.28 8.48
C GLY A 26 -8.01 8.38 8.35
N ASP A 27 -7.17 8.53 9.38
CA ASP A 27 -6.06 9.50 9.40
C ASP A 27 -4.71 8.88 8.96
N ASP A 28 -4.66 7.55 8.74
CA ASP A 28 -3.44 6.84 8.37
C ASP A 28 -3.24 6.79 6.85
N GLN A 29 -2.01 7.01 6.40
CA GLN A 29 -1.57 6.79 5.02
C GLN A 29 -0.80 5.49 4.92
N VAL A 30 -1.22 4.61 4.01
CA VAL A 30 -0.67 3.26 3.87
C VAL A 30 -0.24 3.05 2.43
N LEU A 31 1.00 2.59 2.25
CA LEU A 31 1.48 2.08 0.98
C LEU A 31 1.05 0.62 0.84
N LEU A 32 0.31 0.32 -0.22
CA LEU A 32 -0.03 -1.04 -0.63
C LEU A 32 0.78 -1.41 -1.88
N THR A 33 1.53 -2.50 -1.83
CA THR A 33 2.34 -2.99 -2.95
C THR A 33 2.10 -4.47 -3.22
N ASN A 34 2.35 -4.89 -4.46
CA ASN A 34 2.35 -6.28 -4.89
C ASN A 34 3.75 -6.69 -5.38
N ILE A 35 4.43 -7.55 -4.61
CA ILE A 35 5.76 -8.07 -4.92
C ILE A 35 5.62 -9.56 -5.24
N ASP A 36 5.84 -9.94 -6.49
CA ASP A 36 5.71 -11.32 -7.01
C ASP A 36 4.40 -12.03 -6.64
N GLY A 37 3.29 -11.29 -6.60
CA GLY A 37 1.96 -11.81 -6.24
C GLY A 37 1.66 -11.76 -4.75
N ASN A 38 2.60 -11.32 -3.91
CA ASN A 38 2.40 -11.11 -2.48
C ASN A 38 2.09 -9.64 -2.19
N PHE A 39 0.99 -9.41 -1.48
CA PHE A 39 0.56 -8.06 -1.11
C PHE A 39 1.15 -7.67 0.24
N HIS A 40 1.76 -6.49 0.29
CA HIS A 40 2.31 -5.91 1.50
C HIS A 40 1.70 -4.52 1.74
N ALA A 41 1.42 -4.23 3.01
CA ALA A 41 0.93 -2.93 3.46
C ALA A 41 1.87 -2.40 4.55
N ILE A 42 2.37 -1.18 4.38
CA ILE A 42 3.22 -0.48 5.34
C ILE A 42 2.76 0.98 5.47
N ASP A 43 3.19 1.66 6.53
CA ASP A 43 3.01 3.11 6.64
C ASP A 43 3.63 3.80 5.41
N ASP A 44 2.89 4.72 4.78
CA ASP A 44 3.37 5.43 3.60
C ASP A 44 4.41 6.50 3.96
N VAL A 45 4.54 6.86 5.23
CA VAL A 45 5.48 7.88 5.67
C VAL A 45 6.83 7.24 5.99
N CYS A 46 7.85 7.60 5.22
CA CYS A 46 9.22 7.17 5.48
C CYS A 46 9.68 7.61 6.87
N SER A 47 10.13 6.65 7.69
CA SER A 47 10.57 6.89 9.07
C SER A 47 11.81 7.79 9.20
N HIS A 48 12.50 8.11 8.11
CA HIS A 48 13.69 8.95 8.10
C HIS A 48 13.36 10.44 7.89
N ALA A 49 12.69 10.76 6.77
CA ALA A 49 12.50 12.14 6.32
C ALA A 49 11.03 12.52 6.07
N TYR A 50 10.09 11.66 6.48
CA TYR A 50 8.64 11.88 6.35
C TYR A 50 8.16 12.09 4.90
N ALA A 51 8.88 11.52 3.93
CA ALA A 51 8.43 11.48 2.53
C ALA A 51 7.45 10.33 2.30
N CYS A 52 6.56 10.46 1.32
CA CYS A 52 5.67 9.39 0.90
C CYS A 52 6.49 8.29 0.18
N LEU A 53 6.42 7.07 0.67
CA LEU A 53 7.08 5.91 0.08
C LEU A 53 6.45 5.55 -1.27
N SER A 54 5.16 5.83 -1.44
CA SER A 54 4.41 5.60 -2.68
C SER A 54 4.90 6.42 -3.88
N ASP A 55 5.68 7.47 -3.63
CA ASP A 55 6.32 8.29 -4.67
C ASP A 55 7.67 7.72 -5.13
N GLY A 56 8.15 6.64 -4.51
CA GLY A 56 9.42 5.99 -4.83
C GLY A 56 9.31 4.94 -5.93
N ASP A 57 10.24 3.97 -5.90
CA ASP A 57 10.29 2.85 -6.84
C ASP A 57 10.42 1.52 -6.06
N ILE A 58 9.75 0.48 -6.55
CA ILE A 58 9.91 -0.88 -6.05
C ILE A 58 11.11 -1.53 -6.74
N ASN A 59 12.00 -2.10 -5.93
CA ASN A 59 13.12 -2.93 -6.41
C ASN A 59 13.06 -4.27 -5.67
N GLY A 60 12.80 -5.35 -6.41
CA GLY A 60 12.61 -6.71 -5.92
C GLY A 60 13.27 -7.74 -6.83
#